data_AF-A0A812QYM1-F1
#
_entry.id   AF-A0A812QYM1-F1
#
_cell.length_a   1.000
_cell.length_b   1.000
_cell.length_c   1.000
_cell.angle_alpha   90.00
_cell.angle_beta   90.00
_cell.angle_gamma   90.00
#
_symmetry.space_group_name_H-M   'P 1'
#
loop_
_entity.id
_entity.type
_entity.pdbx_description
1 polymer ?
#
loop_
_entity_poly.entity_id
_entity_poly.type
_entity_poly.pdbx_seq_one_letter_code
_entity_poly.pdbx_strand_id
1 'polypeptide(L)'
;MAFSVLVPFLVGVVLAESECATQGACEDSAFLQRNAKDVAKDAPKFDKAQLIGFSIYTFPVNTGLDKDAAMEAWNEAKPFIPMLAELGIHVNVTYESVQYYAGLDDPEQDVKLRFNLMKFVCETARKKADYDPADSTLKVFMAPEFFFRGERGAYDANSVYGCDGDGPKCQGTIHTLLTLMKDFVADEKWKGWLFVFGTVIADEPKPDDPTKSLYYNAAPVLLGGSSERFLVTKQFISSIDFLSACAPSQQCTEKPKAEANAVIPEYAQKYLRDLGFQVIEDNIFTVGGVLTKPGGVFGSS
;
A
#
# COMPACT_ATOMS: atom_id res chain seq x y z
N MET A 1 -13.53 -5.39 30.86
CA MET A 1 -13.61 -5.22 29.39
C MET A 1 -14.07 -3.80 29.13
N ALA A 2 -13.13 -2.91 28.80
CA ALA A 2 -13.46 -1.53 28.46
C ALA A 2 -13.39 -1.39 26.95
N PHE A 3 -14.53 -1.04 26.33
CA PHE A 3 -14.57 -0.61 24.94
C PHE A 3 -13.99 0.80 24.88
N SER A 4 -12.79 0.95 24.30
CA SER A 4 -12.29 2.26 23.89
C SER A 4 -12.90 2.60 22.54
N VAL A 5 -13.71 3.66 22.52
CA VAL A 5 -14.12 4.37 21.31
C VAL A 5 -12.89 5.13 20.82
N LEU A 6 -12.26 4.66 19.75
CA LEU A 6 -11.13 5.32 19.09
C LEU A 6 -11.64 5.98 17.81
N VAL A 7 -11.73 7.30 17.83
CA VAL A 7 -11.80 8.13 16.61
C VAL A 7 -10.38 8.63 16.37
N PRO A 8 -9.73 8.34 15.22
CA PRO A 8 -8.43 8.95 14.94
C PRO A 8 -8.42 9.73 13.63
N PHE A 9 -7.93 10.96 13.73
CA PHE A 9 -7.34 11.71 12.61
C PHE A 9 -5.93 12.07 13.07
N LEU A 10 -5.05 11.09 12.95
CA LEU A 10 -3.64 11.29 13.18
C LEU A 10 -2.96 11.30 11.80
N VAL A 11 -2.25 12.37 11.46
CA VAL A 11 -0.93 12.22 10.80
C VAL A 11 0.08 11.96 11.91
N GLY A 12 -0.23 11.00 12.76
CA GLY A 12 0.73 10.46 13.70
C GLY A 12 1.07 9.09 13.19
N VAL A 13 2.36 8.87 13.04
CA VAL A 13 2.90 7.53 12.86
C VAL A 13 2.62 6.78 14.17
N VAL A 14 1.44 6.15 14.25
CA VAL A 14 1.13 5.13 15.27
C VAL A 14 1.84 3.87 14.80
N LEU A 15 3.03 3.65 15.35
CA LEU A 15 3.68 2.36 15.24
C LEU A 15 2.91 1.42 16.17
N ALA A 16 2.14 0.52 15.59
CA ALA A 16 1.57 -0.60 16.33
C ALA A 16 2.58 -1.75 16.26
N GLU A 17 3.02 -2.23 17.42
CA GLU A 17 3.90 -3.39 17.52
C GLU A 17 3.07 -4.63 17.83
N SER A 18 3.35 -5.71 17.10
CA SER A 18 2.89 -7.04 17.47
C SER A 18 4.05 -8.01 17.30
N GLU A 19 4.31 -8.80 18.34
CA GLU A 19 5.28 -9.90 18.30
C GLU A 19 4.53 -11.17 17.91
N CYS A 20 4.95 -11.82 16.84
CA CYS A 20 4.46 -13.14 16.47
C CYS A 20 5.62 -14.13 16.55
N ALA A 21 5.53 -15.11 17.44
CA ALA A 21 6.50 -16.19 17.51
C ALA A 21 6.35 -17.07 16.26
N THR A 22 7.42 -17.15 15.47
CA THR A 22 7.44 -17.85 14.16
C THR A 22 7.23 -19.36 14.27
N GLN A 23 7.25 -19.94 15.48
CA GLN A 23 7.24 -21.38 15.70
C GLN A 23 5.94 -21.97 16.28
N GLY A 24 4.87 -21.19 16.49
CA GLY A 24 3.73 -21.67 17.31
C GLY A 24 2.32 -21.74 16.72
N ALA A 25 2.02 -21.08 15.58
CA ALA A 25 0.63 -20.76 15.23
C ALA A 25 0.14 -21.21 13.83
N CYS A 26 0.82 -22.14 13.17
CA CYS A 26 0.51 -22.53 11.78
C CYS A 26 0.33 -24.05 11.60
N GLU A 27 -0.56 -24.68 12.36
CA GLU A 27 -0.96 -26.07 12.10
C GLU A 27 -2.31 -26.12 11.39
N ASP A 28 -2.29 -26.00 10.06
CA ASP A 28 -3.36 -26.57 9.23
C ASP A 28 -2.74 -27.30 8.04
N SER A 29 -2.87 -28.63 8.05
CA SER A 29 -1.77 -29.56 7.72
C SER A 29 -1.79 -30.18 6.32
N ALA A 30 -2.84 -30.03 5.51
CA ALA A 30 -2.91 -30.68 4.19
C ALA A 30 -2.32 -29.84 3.04
N PHE A 31 -2.37 -28.51 3.14
CA PHE A 31 -1.82 -27.59 2.13
C PHE A 31 -0.32 -27.35 2.35
N LEU A 32 0.09 -27.20 3.61
CA LEU A 32 1.50 -27.07 3.99
C LEU A 32 2.31 -28.28 3.53
N GLN A 33 1.78 -29.51 3.61
CA GLN A 33 2.53 -30.70 3.19
C GLN A 33 2.87 -30.74 1.68
N ARG A 34 2.08 -30.09 0.82
CA ARG A 34 2.37 -30.03 -0.63
C ARG A 34 3.46 -29.02 -0.96
N ASN A 35 3.50 -27.89 -0.26
CA ASN A 35 4.50 -26.82 -0.48
C ASN A 35 5.71 -26.90 0.47
N ALA A 36 5.64 -27.70 1.55
CA ALA A 36 6.70 -27.84 2.53
C ALA A 36 7.99 -28.42 1.95
N LYS A 37 7.93 -29.21 0.87
CA LYS A 37 9.15 -29.71 0.21
C LYS A 37 9.95 -28.59 -0.47
N ASP A 38 9.29 -27.55 -0.95
CA ASP A 38 9.93 -26.39 -1.57
C ASP A 38 10.28 -25.32 -0.52
N VAL A 39 9.48 -25.18 0.54
CA VAL A 39 9.74 -24.25 1.65
C VAL A 39 10.85 -24.76 2.59
N ALA A 40 11.02 -26.07 2.77
CA ALA A 40 11.98 -26.64 3.73
C ALA A 40 13.45 -26.58 3.27
N LYS A 41 13.75 -26.17 2.03
CA LYS A 41 15.14 -26.05 1.57
C LYS A 41 15.86 -24.83 2.14
N ASP A 42 15.13 -23.77 2.47
CA ASP A 42 15.68 -22.54 3.00
C ASP A 42 15.09 -22.32 4.39
N ALA A 43 15.85 -22.70 5.43
CA ALA A 43 15.49 -22.38 6.81
C ALA A 43 15.20 -20.87 6.92
N PRO A 44 14.15 -20.46 7.66
CA PRO A 44 13.83 -19.05 7.79
C PRO A 44 15.05 -18.31 8.34
N LYS A 45 15.48 -17.27 7.63
CA LYS A 45 16.65 -16.46 7.98
C LYS A 45 16.46 -15.69 9.30
N PHE A 46 15.23 -15.61 9.77
CA PHE A 46 14.82 -14.80 10.91
C PHE A 46 14.15 -15.67 11.97
N ASP A 47 14.51 -15.45 13.23
CA ASP A 47 13.96 -16.14 14.40
C ASP A 47 12.61 -15.53 14.79
N LYS A 48 12.43 -14.22 14.55
CA LYS A 48 11.23 -13.46 14.93
C LYS A 48 10.88 -12.37 13.93
N ALA A 49 9.63 -11.92 13.99
CA ALA A 49 9.14 -10.80 13.18
C ALA A 49 8.48 -9.73 14.06
N GLN A 50 8.70 -8.46 13.73
CA GLN A 50 8.08 -7.31 14.36
C GLN A 50 7.34 -6.50 13.30
N LEU A 51 6.02 -6.35 13.47
CA LEU A 51 5.20 -5.53 12.59
C LEU A 51 5.26 -4.07 13.01
N ILE A 52 5.35 -3.19 12.02
CA ILE A 52 5.46 -1.75 12.16
C ILE A 52 4.50 -1.12 11.14
N GLY A 53 3.37 -0.66 11.63
CA GLY A 53 2.39 0.05 10.80
C GLY A 53 2.53 1.56 10.89
N PHE A 54 1.94 2.26 9.93
CA PHE A 54 1.43 3.60 10.18
C PHE A 54 0.06 3.75 9.56
N SER A 55 -0.72 4.70 10.06
CA SER A 55 -2.03 5.04 9.51
C SER A 55 -2.01 6.49 9.08
N ILE A 56 -2.49 6.75 7.86
CA ILE A 56 -2.89 8.09 7.44
C ILE A 56 -4.37 8.02 7.17
N TYR A 57 -5.12 8.84 7.88
CA TYR A 57 -6.53 8.97 7.62
C TYR A 57 -6.75 10.04 6.55
N THR A 58 -7.22 9.60 5.39
CA THR A 58 -7.68 10.47 4.30
C THR A 58 -9.18 10.27 4.17
N PHE A 59 -9.95 11.25 4.60
CA PHE A 59 -11.40 11.15 4.53
C PHE A 59 -11.87 11.73 3.20
N PRO A 60 -12.58 10.95 2.36
CA PRO A 60 -13.25 11.52 1.21
C PRO A 60 -14.32 12.52 1.63
N VAL A 61 -14.71 13.40 0.71
CA VAL A 61 -15.89 14.25 0.87
C VAL A 61 -17.11 13.37 1.14
N ASN A 62 -18.01 13.80 2.02
CA ASN A 62 -19.27 13.10 2.33
C ASN A 62 -19.13 11.74 3.03
N THR A 63 -18.12 11.55 3.88
CA THR A 63 -18.08 10.38 4.80
C THR A 63 -19.24 10.34 5.79
N GLY A 64 -20.06 11.39 5.89
CA GLY A 64 -21.07 11.52 6.92
C GLY A 64 -20.48 11.71 8.31
N LEU A 65 -19.17 12.00 8.40
CA LEU A 65 -18.56 12.41 9.65
C LEU A 65 -19.21 13.70 10.13
N ASP A 66 -19.57 13.70 11.41
CA ASP A 66 -20.00 14.90 12.09
C ASP A 66 -18.88 15.95 12.03
N LYS A 67 -19.28 17.21 11.86
CA LYS A 67 -18.39 18.37 11.78
C LYS A 67 -17.46 18.43 12.98
N ASP A 68 -17.95 18.04 14.16
CA ASP A 68 -17.17 18.05 15.39
C ASP A 68 -16.03 17.01 15.35
N ALA A 69 -16.30 15.79 14.86
CA ALA A 69 -15.27 14.76 14.68
C ALA A 69 -14.22 15.19 13.64
N ALA A 70 -14.64 15.86 12.57
CA ALA A 70 -13.74 16.43 11.57
C ALA A 70 -12.90 17.61 12.12
N MET A 71 -13.38 18.32 13.14
CA MET A 71 -12.63 19.40 13.76
C MET A 71 -11.66 18.96 14.84
N GLU A 72 -12.03 17.97 15.65
CA GLU A 72 -11.13 17.33 16.61
C GLU A 72 -9.90 16.77 15.89
N ALA A 73 -10.19 15.98 14.88
CA ALA A 73 -9.28 15.51 13.86
C ALA A 73 -8.29 16.56 13.33
N TRP A 74 -8.82 17.69 12.84
CA TRP A 74 -8.02 18.77 12.30
C TRP A 74 -7.07 19.36 13.35
N ASN A 75 -7.56 19.56 14.57
CA ASN A 75 -6.77 20.12 15.65
C ASN A 75 -5.61 19.19 16.05
N GLU A 76 -5.82 17.87 15.99
CA GLU A 76 -4.76 16.88 16.21
C GLU A 76 -3.73 16.83 15.08
N ALA A 77 -4.16 17.00 13.82
CA ALA A 77 -3.27 17.01 12.66
C ALA A 77 -2.46 18.31 12.52
N LYS A 78 -2.98 19.43 13.02
CA LYS A 78 -2.42 20.77 12.87
C LYS A 78 -0.93 20.90 13.24
N PRO A 79 -0.41 20.29 14.32
CA PRO A 79 1.01 20.34 14.66
C PRO A 79 1.94 19.73 13.61
N PHE A 80 1.43 18.86 12.73
CA PHE A 80 2.21 18.20 11.68
C PHE A 80 2.28 19.01 10.37
N ILE A 81 1.48 20.07 10.23
CA ILE A 81 1.45 20.90 9.00
C ILE A 81 2.83 21.47 8.63
N PRO A 82 3.64 22.02 9.56
CA PRO A 82 4.97 22.53 9.20
C PRO A 82 5.87 21.44 8.62
N MET A 83 5.86 20.24 9.22
CA MET A 83 6.60 19.07 8.72
C MET A 83 6.11 18.64 7.33
N LEU A 84 4.79 18.62 7.11
CA LEU A 84 4.23 18.33 5.79
C LEU A 84 4.66 19.38 4.75
N ALA A 85 4.67 20.66 5.12
CA ALA A 85 5.13 21.74 4.25
C ALA A 85 6.63 21.61 3.90
N GLU A 86 7.49 21.19 4.84
CA GLU A 86 8.90 20.89 4.57
C GLU A 86 9.08 19.74 3.56
N LEU A 87 8.14 18.80 3.52
CA LEU A 87 8.08 17.72 2.53
C LEU A 87 7.47 18.16 1.19
N GLY A 88 7.04 19.43 1.07
CA GLY A 88 6.34 19.96 -0.11
C GLY A 88 4.85 19.61 -0.17
N ILE A 89 4.28 19.09 0.92
CA ILE A 89 2.85 18.75 1.03
C ILE A 89 2.10 19.98 1.52
N HIS A 90 1.33 20.58 0.63
CA HIS A 90 0.50 21.74 0.95
C HIS A 90 -0.91 21.28 1.37
N VAL A 91 -1.22 21.41 2.66
CA VAL A 91 -2.54 21.08 3.20
C VAL A 91 -3.43 22.32 3.08
N ASN A 92 -4.27 22.38 2.04
CA ASN A 92 -5.22 23.48 1.83
C ASN A 92 -6.54 23.21 2.53
N VAL A 93 -6.85 23.99 3.57
CA VAL A 93 -8.02 23.82 4.44
C VAL A 93 -9.06 24.87 4.17
N THR A 94 -10.13 24.44 3.49
CA THR A 94 -11.32 25.25 3.28
C THR A 94 -12.49 24.64 4.06
N TYR A 95 -13.18 25.47 4.83
CA TYR A 95 -14.26 25.06 5.74
C TYR A 95 -15.55 24.63 5.02
N GLU A 96 -15.68 24.90 3.73
CA GLU A 96 -16.94 24.76 2.98
C GLU A 96 -17.07 23.42 2.23
N SER A 97 -15.96 22.72 2.00
CA SER A 97 -15.94 21.37 1.43
C SER A 97 -14.66 20.69 1.90
N VAL A 98 -14.76 19.87 2.94
CA VAL A 98 -13.61 19.15 3.50
C VAL A 98 -13.22 18.02 2.52
N GLN A 99 -12.53 18.37 1.44
CA GLN A 99 -11.85 17.45 0.54
C GLN A 99 -10.35 17.62 0.76
N TYR A 100 -9.72 16.66 1.44
CA TYR A 100 -8.27 16.64 1.59
C TYR A 100 -7.66 15.55 0.74
N TYR A 101 -7.54 15.81 -0.56
CA TYR A 101 -6.53 15.10 -1.33
C TYR A 101 -5.19 15.74 -1.05
N ALA A 102 -4.36 15.09 -0.23
CA ALA A 102 -3.03 15.58 0.15
C ALA A 102 -1.96 15.37 -0.96
N GLY A 103 -2.40 15.00 -2.16
CA GLY A 103 -1.56 14.73 -3.30
C GLY A 103 -1.55 15.86 -4.34
N LEU A 104 -0.89 15.62 -5.48
CA LEU A 104 -0.81 16.54 -6.62
C LEU A 104 -1.63 16.03 -7.82
N ASP A 105 -2.02 16.95 -8.70
CA ASP A 105 -2.81 16.64 -9.90
C ASP A 105 -1.98 15.90 -10.96
N ASP A 106 -0.69 16.20 -11.06
CA ASP A 106 0.25 15.49 -11.93
C ASP A 106 0.64 14.14 -11.29
N PRO A 107 0.31 12.99 -11.89
CA PRO A 107 0.55 11.68 -11.27
C PRO A 107 2.02 11.41 -10.95
N GLU A 108 2.95 11.87 -11.79
CA GLU A 108 4.39 11.66 -11.57
C GLU A 108 4.91 12.46 -10.39
N GLN A 109 4.51 13.72 -10.26
CA GLN A 109 4.84 14.54 -9.09
C GLN A 109 4.16 14.01 -7.83
N ASP A 110 2.90 13.56 -7.93
CA ASP A 110 2.14 13.01 -6.81
C ASP A 110 2.83 11.78 -6.19
N VAL A 111 3.25 10.80 -7.01
CA VAL A 111 3.93 9.62 -6.46
C VAL A 111 5.29 9.96 -5.85
N LYS A 112 6.02 10.95 -6.40
CA LYS A 112 7.27 11.42 -5.81
C LYS A 112 7.02 12.05 -4.44
N LEU A 113 5.99 12.88 -4.33
CA LEU A 113 5.58 13.51 -3.07
C LEU A 113 5.18 12.46 -2.02
N ARG A 114 4.29 11.54 -2.38
CA ARG A 114 3.84 10.44 -1.50
C ARG A 114 4.99 9.53 -1.11
N PHE A 115 5.91 9.24 -2.03
CA PHE A 115 7.09 8.45 -1.74
C PHE A 115 8.04 9.17 -0.76
N ASN A 116 8.20 10.48 -0.87
CA ASN A 116 8.99 11.25 0.10
C ASN A 116 8.38 11.20 1.50
N LEU A 117 7.05 11.27 1.62
CA LEU A 117 6.36 11.05 2.88
C LEU A 117 6.59 9.64 3.40
N MET A 118 6.46 8.62 2.55
CA MET A 118 6.73 7.23 2.90
C MET A 118 8.15 7.04 3.44
N LYS A 119 9.15 7.59 2.74
CA LYS A 119 10.55 7.57 3.15
C LYS A 119 10.75 8.20 4.52
N PHE A 120 10.13 9.35 4.76
CA PHE A 120 10.17 10.02 6.06
C PHE A 120 9.59 9.15 7.17
N VAL A 121 8.44 8.50 6.93
CA VAL A 121 7.80 7.59 7.89
C VAL A 121 8.68 6.37 8.17
N CYS A 122 9.26 5.73 7.14
CA CYS A 122 10.19 4.61 7.32
C CYS A 122 11.40 5.00 8.18
N GLU A 123 12.03 6.16 7.90
CA GLU A 123 13.17 6.64 8.69
C GLU A 123 12.78 6.99 10.14
N THR A 124 11.56 7.45 10.34
CA THR A 124 11.01 7.73 11.68
C THR A 124 10.75 6.43 12.44
N ALA A 125 10.16 5.44 11.77
CA ALA A 125 9.95 4.10 12.31
C ALA A 125 11.26 3.45 12.74
N ARG A 126 12.29 3.52 11.88
CA ARG A 126 13.65 3.05 12.20
C ARG A 126 14.32 3.82 13.35
N LYS A 127 13.89 5.04 13.70
CA LYS A 127 14.47 5.82 14.80
C LYS A 127 13.73 5.65 16.13
N LYS A 128 12.44 5.29 16.10
CA LYS A 128 11.64 5.08 17.32
C LYS A 128 12.05 3.74 17.94
N ALA A 129 12.56 3.80 19.16
CA ALA A 129 13.66 2.98 19.65
C ALA A 129 13.26 1.67 20.36
N ASP A 130 12.15 1.02 20.00
CA ASP A 130 11.69 -0.20 20.72
C ASP A 130 11.71 -1.49 19.88
N TYR A 131 12.16 -1.43 18.62
CA TYR A 131 12.35 -2.64 17.82
C TYR A 131 13.65 -3.36 18.18
N ASP A 132 13.62 -4.68 18.10
CA ASP A 132 14.79 -5.52 18.36
C ASP A 132 15.83 -5.32 17.25
N PRO A 133 17.04 -4.85 17.59
CA PRO A 133 18.05 -4.49 16.59
C PRO A 133 18.78 -5.73 16.04
N ALA A 134 18.52 -6.94 16.52
CA ALA A 134 19.23 -8.14 16.09
C ALA A 134 18.96 -8.43 14.61
N ASP A 135 20.01 -8.87 13.91
CA ASP A 135 19.97 -9.27 12.50
C ASP A 135 19.05 -10.46 12.25
N SER A 136 18.74 -11.25 13.29
CA SER A 136 17.79 -12.37 13.20
C SER A 136 16.33 -11.96 13.40
N THR A 137 16.04 -10.67 13.57
CA THR A 137 14.68 -10.14 13.65
C THR A 137 14.28 -9.51 12.31
N LEU A 138 13.20 -10.01 11.70
CA LEU A 138 12.56 -9.39 10.54
C LEU A 138 11.69 -8.21 10.99
N LYS A 139 11.97 -7.01 10.51
CA LYS A 139 11.12 -5.83 10.73
C LYS A 139 10.18 -5.71 9.54
N VAL A 140 8.87 -5.76 9.77
CA VAL A 140 7.87 -5.64 8.71
C VAL A 140 7.27 -4.26 8.78
N PHE A 141 7.61 -3.39 7.84
CA PHE A 141 6.96 -2.10 7.67
C PHE A 141 5.74 -2.24 6.76
N MET A 142 4.56 -1.85 7.23
CA MET A 142 3.31 -1.93 6.47
C MET A 142 2.63 -0.57 6.39
N ALA A 143 2.54 -0.03 5.17
CA ALA A 143 1.79 1.18 4.91
C ALA A 143 0.30 0.90 4.71
N PRO A 144 -0.57 1.92 4.83
CA PRO A 144 -1.99 1.79 4.57
C PRO A 144 -2.31 1.28 3.18
N GLU A 145 -3.41 0.55 3.06
CA GLU A 145 -4.04 0.32 1.76
C GLU A 145 -4.42 1.67 1.12
N PHE A 146 -4.37 1.73 -0.22
CA PHE A 146 -4.73 2.90 -1.01
C PHE A 146 -3.82 4.12 -0.80
N PHE A 147 -2.59 3.89 -0.31
CA PHE A 147 -1.64 4.97 -0.06
C PHE A 147 -1.19 5.66 -1.37
N PHE A 148 -1.00 4.91 -2.45
CA PHE A 148 -0.68 5.46 -3.77
C PHE A 148 -1.93 5.43 -4.66
N ARG A 149 -2.66 6.54 -4.68
CA ARG A 149 -3.84 6.72 -5.52
C ARG A 149 -3.94 8.16 -5.99
N GLY A 150 -4.46 8.36 -7.19
CA GLY A 150 -4.71 9.69 -7.76
C GLY A 150 -5.85 10.44 -7.06
N GLU A 151 -6.03 11.70 -7.43
CA GLU A 151 -7.04 12.63 -6.87
C GLU A 151 -8.46 12.04 -6.88
N ARG A 152 -8.76 11.26 -7.92
CA ARG A 152 -10.07 10.63 -8.15
C ARG A 152 -10.20 9.24 -7.53
N GLY A 153 -9.27 8.86 -6.65
CA GLY A 153 -9.26 7.55 -5.98
C GLY A 153 -8.46 6.47 -6.69
N ALA A 154 -8.06 6.70 -7.94
CA ALA A 154 -7.18 5.88 -8.75
C ALA A 154 -6.34 6.78 -9.66
N TYR A 155 -5.17 6.31 -10.09
CA TYR A 155 -4.44 6.92 -11.20
C TYR A 155 -4.95 6.34 -12.53
N ASP A 156 -4.89 7.11 -13.61
CA ASP A 156 -5.21 6.57 -14.94
C ASP A 156 -4.17 5.50 -15.34
N ALA A 157 -4.62 4.31 -15.74
CA ALA A 157 -3.72 3.18 -16.01
C ALA A 157 -2.75 3.46 -17.15
N ASN A 158 -3.13 4.26 -18.16
CA ASN A 158 -2.22 4.68 -19.21
C ASN A 158 -1.11 5.58 -18.65
N SER A 159 -1.42 6.48 -17.71
CA SER A 159 -0.40 7.26 -17.00
C SER A 159 0.48 6.39 -16.09
N VAL A 160 -0.10 5.36 -15.45
CA VAL A 160 0.60 4.49 -14.50
C VAL A 160 1.60 3.61 -15.20
N TYR A 161 1.18 2.90 -16.25
CA TYR A 161 2.06 1.99 -16.97
C TYR A 161 2.84 2.72 -18.08
N GLY A 162 2.24 3.73 -18.73
CA GLY A 162 2.90 4.59 -19.71
C GLY A 162 3.47 3.82 -20.90
N CYS A 163 2.75 2.78 -21.35
CA CYS A 163 3.17 1.93 -22.45
C CYS A 163 2.44 2.35 -23.74
N ASP A 164 3.12 3.05 -24.65
CA ASP A 164 2.59 3.32 -25.99
C ASP A 164 2.74 2.05 -26.87
N GLY A 165 1.75 1.15 -26.80
CA GLY A 165 1.70 -0.08 -27.63
C GLY A 165 2.84 -1.08 -27.35
N ASP A 166 3.33 -1.76 -28.39
CA ASP A 166 4.43 -2.75 -28.32
C ASP A 166 5.84 -2.12 -28.13
N GLY A 167 5.88 -0.81 -27.80
CA GLY A 167 7.12 -0.05 -27.63
C GLY A 167 7.93 -0.49 -26.39
N PRO A 168 9.27 -0.43 -26.44
CA PRO A 168 10.15 -0.96 -25.39
C PRO A 168 10.23 -0.11 -24.11
N LYS A 169 9.38 0.91 -23.93
CA LYS A 169 9.52 1.88 -22.84
C LYS A 169 8.18 2.21 -22.22
N CYS A 170 7.72 1.33 -21.34
CA CYS A 170 6.77 1.72 -20.30
C CYS A 170 7.49 2.70 -19.36
N GLN A 171 7.16 3.99 -19.43
CA GLN A 171 7.74 5.04 -18.58
C GLN A 171 6.67 5.78 -17.78
N GLY A 172 5.59 5.07 -17.44
CA GLY A 172 4.54 5.63 -16.60
C GLY A 172 4.94 5.79 -15.15
N THR A 173 4.03 6.37 -14.37
CA THR A 173 4.18 6.67 -12.95
C THR A 173 4.64 5.47 -12.10
N ILE A 174 4.24 4.24 -12.45
CA ILE A 174 4.68 3.02 -11.74
C ILE A 174 6.19 2.78 -11.88
N HIS A 175 6.79 3.13 -13.02
CA HIS A 175 8.23 3.00 -13.22
C HIS A 175 9.00 3.83 -12.20
N THR A 176 8.63 5.11 -12.12
CA THR A 176 9.22 6.08 -11.22
C THR A 176 9.06 5.60 -9.79
N LEU A 177 7.84 5.22 -9.40
CA LEU A 177 7.55 4.77 -8.03
C LEU A 177 8.36 3.52 -7.64
N LEU A 178 8.32 2.47 -8.45
CA LEU A 178 9.01 1.22 -8.15
C LEU A 178 10.54 1.36 -8.18
N THR A 179 11.06 2.23 -9.04
CA THR A 179 12.50 2.56 -9.07
C THR A 179 12.91 3.29 -7.80
N LEU A 180 12.15 4.30 -7.37
CA LEU A 180 12.38 5.02 -6.11
C LEU A 180 12.36 4.08 -4.90
N MET A 181 11.37 3.18 -4.82
CA MET A 181 11.28 2.17 -3.75
C MET A 181 12.48 1.24 -3.74
N LYS A 182 12.84 0.69 -4.91
CA LYS A 182 13.98 -0.21 -5.07
C LYS A 182 15.28 0.46 -4.62
N ASP A 183 15.53 1.68 -5.08
CA ASP A 183 16.76 2.40 -4.75
C ASP A 183 16.82 2.77 -3.27
N PHE A 184 15.67 3.08 -2.65
CA PHE A 184 15.58 3.38 -1.24
C PHE A 184 15.89 2.19 -0.34
N VAL A 185 15.32 1.01 -0.62
CA VAL A 185 15.51 -0.20 0.20
C VAL A 185 16.84 -0.93 -0.07
N ALA A 186 17.58 -0.51 -1.10
CA ALA A 186 18.91 -1.05 -1.43
C ALA A 186 20.00 -0.62 -0.43
N ASP A 187 19.77 0.43 0.37
CA ASP A 187 20.69 0.86 1.44
C ASP A 187 20.82 -0.24 2.51
N GLU A 188 22.06 -0.58 2.90
CA GLU A 188 22.39 -1.61 3.89
C GLU A 188 21.66 -1.42 5.23
N LYS A 189 21.32 -0.18 5.61
CA LYS A 189 20.58 0.08 6.86
C LYS A 189 19.17 -0.52 6.87
N TRP A 190 18.64 -0.91 5.71
CA TRP A 190 17.35 -1.57 5.56
C TRP A 190 17.45 -3.09 5.49
N LYS A 191 18.64 -3.66 5.66
CA LYS A 191 18.80 -5.11 5.76
C LYS A 191 17.93 -5.67 6.87
N GLY A 192 17.17 -6.72 6.56
CA GLY A 192 16.23 -7.33 7.51
C GLY A 192 14.91 -6.57 7.69
N TRP A 193 14.62 -5.60 6.81
CA TRP A 193 13.32 -4.94 6.73
C TRP A 193 12.51 -5.45 5.54
N LEU A 194 11.31 -5.94 5.78
CA LEU A 194 10.31 -6.21 4.75
C LEU A 194 9.37 -5.02 4.64
N PHE A 195 9.30 -4.39 3.48
CA PHE A 195 8.40 -3.28 3.22
C PHE A 195 7.20 -3.76 2.43
N VAL A 196 6.01 -3.48 2.96
CA VAL A 196 4.74 -3.50 2.24
C VAL A 196 4.34 -2.04 2.08
N PHE A 197 4.61 -1.45 0.92
CA PHE A 197 4.46 -0.01 0.70
C PHE A 197 2.99 0.45 0.54
N GLY A 198 2.03 -0.32 1.04
CA GLY A 198 0.62 -0.09 0.78
C GLY A 198 0.28 -0.52 -0.64
N THR A 199 -0.84 -0.01 -1.17
CA THR A 199 -1.25 -0.35 -2.54
C THR A 199 -1.23 0.85 -3.48
N VAL A 200 -0.94 0.54 -4.74
CA VAL A 200 -1.09 1.42 -5.89
C VAL A 200 -2.41 1.09 -6.58
N ILE A 201 -3.25 2.11 -6.78
CA ILE A 201 -4.53 1.97 -7.48
C ILE A 201 -4.47 2.65 -8.82
N ALA A 202 -4.82 1.91 -9.86
CA ALA A 202 -5.02 2.44 -11.19
C ALA A 202 -6.40 2.05 -11.73
N ASP A 203 -6.92 2.82 -12.67
CA ASP A 203 -8.15 2.51 -13.38
C ASP A 203 -8.07 2.83 -14.87
N GLU A 204 -8.87 2.12 -15.67
CA GLU A 204 -9.07 2.45 -17.08
C GLU A 204 -10.48 2.07 -17.53
N PRO A 205 -11.02 2.67 -18.61
CA PRO A 205 -12.31 2.26 -19.15
C PRO A 205 -12.32 0.80 -19.59
N LYS A 206 -13.41 0.08 -19.29
CA LYS A 206 -13.58 -1.30 -19.72
C LYS A 206 -13.72 -1.35 -21.25
N PRO A 207 -12.97 -2.20 -21.98
CA PRO A 207 -13.00 -2.21 -23.45
C PRO A 207 -14.38 -2.47 -24.08
N ASP A 208 -15.19 -3.34 -23.46
CA ASP A 208 -16.53 -3.72 -23.92
C ASP A 208 -17.65 -2.81 -23.40
N ASP A 209 -17.38 -1.98 -22.39
CA ASP A 209 -18.35 -1.08 -21.78
C ASP A 209 -17.63 0.14 -21.18
N PRO A 210 -17.37 1.20 -21.97
CA PRO A 210 -16.63 2.39 -21.50
C PRO A 210 -17.32 3.16 -20.38
N THR A 211 -18.57 2.81 -20.01
CA THR A 211 -19.26 3.38 -18.85
C THR A 211 -18.81 2.74 -17.52
N LYS A 212 -18.01 1.67 -17.60
CA LYS A 212 -17.42 0.96 -16.47
C LYS A 212 -15.90 1.10 -16.50
N SER A 213 -15.28 0.96 -15.34
CA SER A 213 -13.82 0.93 -15.19
C SER A 213 -13.31 -0.45 -14.79
N LEU A 214 -12.14 -0.82 -15.32
CA LEU A 214 -11.27 -1.85 -14.76
C LEU A 214 -10.41 -1.19 -13.69
N TYR A 215 -10.26 -1.85 -12.53
CA TYR A 215 -9.43 -1.36 -11.44
C TYR A 215 -8.26 -2.31 -11.20
N TYR A 216 -7.07 -1.74 -11.08
CA TYR A 216 -5.84 -2.45 -10.73
C TYR A 216 -5.45 -2.05 -9.32
N ASN A 217 -5.24 -3.03 -8.45
CA ASN A 217 -4.81 -2.81 -7.07
C ASN A 217 -3.64 -3.74 -6.76
N ALA A 218 -2.46 -3.17 -6.53
CA ALA A 218 -1.27 -3.95 -6.28
C ALA A 218 -0.39 -3.37 -5.18
N ALA A 219 0.18 -4.24 -4.35
CA ALA A 219 1.09 -3.89 -3.28
C ALA A 219 2.55 -4.17 -3.67
N PRO A 220 3.41 -3.13 -3.76
CA PRO A 220 4.85 -3.34 -3.84
C PRO A 220 5.39 -3.90 -2.52
N VAL A 221 5.99 -5.09 -2.58
CA VAL A 221 6.60 -5.77 -1.44
C VAL A 221 8.09 -5.97 -1.69
N LEU A 222 8.96 -5.39 -0.87
CA LEU A 222 10.40 -5.40 -1.07
C LEU A 222 11.14 -5.79 0.21
N LEU A 223 12.16 -6.64 0.08
CA LEU A 223 13.07 -6.96 1.19
C LEU A 223 14.32 -6.07 1.09
N GLY A 224 14.57 -5.26 2.11
CA GLY A 224 15.71 -4.36 2.17
C GLY A 224 17.06 -5.10 2.21
N GLY A 225 18.05 -4.56 1.51
CA GLY A 225 19.34 -5.22 1.29
C GLY A 225 19.26 -6.52 0.46
N SER A 226 18.14 -6.78 -0.22
CA SER A 226 17.94 -7.94 -1.11
C SER A 226 17.52 -7.49 -2.52
N SER A 227 17.65 -8.38 -3.50
CA SER A 227 17.07 -8.22 -4.83
C SER A 227 15.62 -8.69 -4.92
N GLU A 228 15.12 -9.35 -3.86
CA GLU A 228 13.74 -9.82 -3.75
C GLU A 228 12.75 -8.66 -3.72
N ARG A 229 11.89 -8.63 -4.74
CA ARG A 229 10.87 -7.60 -4.93
C ARG A 229 9.68 -8.18 -5.68
N PHE A 230 8.51 -7.92 -5.13
CA PHE A 230 7.25 -8.48 -5.57
C PHE A 230 6.24 -7.36 -5.81
N LEU A 231 5.33 -7.60 -6.73
CA LEU A 231 4.15 -6.78 -6.91
C LEU A 231 2.94 -7.71 -6.73
N VAL A 232 2.31 -7.63 -5.57
CA VAL A 232 1.24 -8.56 -5.16
C VAL A 232 -0.09 -7.95 -5.54
N THR A 233 -0.86 -8.61 -6.40
CA THR A 233 -2.14 -8.09 -6.88
C THR A 233 -3.28 -8.50 -5.94
N LYS A 234 -4.11 -7.53 -5.59
CA LYS A 234 -5.33 -7.76 -4.83
C LYS A 234 -6.43 -8.14 -5.81
N GLN A 235 -6.89 -9.39 -5.81
CA GLN A 235 -7.96 -9.83 -6.71
C GLN A 235 -9.37 -9.45 -6.21
N PHE A 236 -9.56 -9.45 -4.90
CA PHE A 236 -10.86 -9.20 -4.27
C PHE A 236 -11.04 -7.73 -3.94
N ILE A 237 -12.20 -7.19 -4.31
CA ILE A 237 -12.61 -5.84 -3.93
C ILE A 237 -13.19 -5.91 -2.53
N SER A 238 -12.70 -5.06 -1.62
CA SER A 238 -13.30 -4.96 -0.28
C SER A 238 -14.51 -4.03 -0.31
N SER A 239 -15.42 -4.17 0.64
CA SER A 239 -16.56 -3.27 0.80
C SER A 239 -16.17 -1.82 1.13
N ILE A 240 -14.90 -1.59 1.48
CA ILE A 240 -14.33 -0.27 1.83
C ILE A 240 -13.63 0.36 0.61
N ASP A 241 -13.49 -0.35 -0.51
CA ASP A 241 -12.82 0.16 -1.71
C ASP A 241 -13.62 1.38 -2.25
N PHE A 242 -13.01 2.57 -2.16
CA PHE A 242 -13.63 3.88 -2.38
C PHE A 242 -13.96 4.20 -3.86
N LEU A 243 -14.30 3.18 -4.66
CA LEU A 243 -14.55 3.28 -6.09
C LEU A 243 -15.86 4.02 -6.45
N SER A 244 -16.48 4.69 -5.47
CA SER A 244 -17.69 5.49 -5.64
C SER A 244 -17.44 6.95 -5.99
N ALA A 245 -16.18 7.38 -6.13
CA ALA A 245 -15.86 8.76 -6.48
C ALA A 245 -16.11 8.99 -7.97
N CYS A 246 -17.27 9.56 -8.27
CA CYS A 246 -17.52 10.11 -9.59
C CYS A 246 -16.77 11.40 -9.77
N ALA A 247 -16.39 11.71 -11.01
CA ALA A 247 -15.80 13.01 -11.31
C ALA A 247 -16.71 14.12 -10.74
N PRO A 248 -16.16 15.21 -10.16
CA PRO A 248 -16.95 16.28 -9.52
C PRO A 248 -18.05 16.90 -10.41
N SER A 249 -17.93 16.73 -11.73
CA SER A 249 -18.89 17.18 -12.73
C SER A 249 -19.95 16.14 -13.14
N GLN A 250 -19.82 14.87 -12.73
CA GLN A 250 -20.79 13.82 -13.01
C GLN A 250 -21.62 13.50 -11.76
N GLN A 251 -22.92 13.84 -11.84
CA GLN A 251 -23.92 13.24 -10.96
C GLN A 251 -23.98 11.74 -11.24
N CYS A 252 -23.31 10.94 -10.42
CA CYS A 252 -23.48 9.50 -10.47
C CYS A 252 -24.79 9.11 -9.82
N THR A 253 -25.74 8.81 -10.67
CA THR A 253 -26.99 8.16 -10.26
C THR A 253 -26.77 6.68 -9.93
N GLU A 254 -25.67 6.06 -10.39
CA GLU A 254 -25.36 4.65 -10.14
C GLU A 254 -23.88 4.43 -9.82
N LYS A 255 -23.60 3.67 -8.76
CA LYS A 255 -22.24 3.24 -8.40
C LYS A 255 -21.79 2.16 -9.40
N PRO A 256 -20.61 2.28 -10.03
CA PRO A 256 -20.03 1.17 -10.76
C PRO A 256 -19.87 -0.02 -9.80
N LYS A 257 -20.55 -1.14 -10.08
CA LYS A 257 -20.29 -2.40 -9.39
C LYS A 257 -19.09 -3.04 -10.08
N ALA A 258 -17.88 -2.78 -9.58
CA ALA A 258 -16.74 -3.60 -9.95
C ALA A 258 -16.88 -4.95 -9.23
N GLU A 259 -16.85 -6.06 -9.98
CA GLU A 259 -17.03 -7.42 -9.46
C GLU A 259 -15.70 -8.04 -8.98
N ALA A 260 -14.58 -7.61 -9.56
CA ALA A 260 -13.22 -7.99 -9.18
C ALA A 260 -12.22 -6.93 -9.69
N ASN A 261 -11.02 -6.89 -9.11
CA ASN A 261 -9.92 -6.14 -9.70
C ASN A 261 -9.41 -6.85 -10.95
N ALA A 262 -8.95 -6.09 -11.92
CA ALA A 262 -8.34 -6.58 -13.14
C ALA A 262 -6.95 -7.16 -12.87
N VAL A 263 -6.59 -8.16 -13.68
CA VAL A 263 -5.24 -8.74 -13.69
C VAL A 263 -4.31 -7.78 -14.41
N ILE A 264 -3.11 -7.54 -13.87
CA ILE A 264 -2.11 -6.69 -14.52
C ILE A 264 -1.87 -7.20 -15.95
N PRO A 265 -2.01 -6.37 -16.99
CA PRO A 265 -1.86 -6.79 -18.38
C PRO A 265 -0.50 -7.42 -18.67
N GLU A 266 -0.44 -8.40 -19.56
CA GLU A 266 0.79 -9.17 -19.84
C GLU A 266 1.99 -8.29 -20.23
N TYR A 267 1.75 -7.25 -21.03
CA TYR A 267 2.79 -6.29 -21.42
C TYR A 267 3.40 -5.59 -20.20
N ALA A 268 2.58 -5.20 -19.24
CA ALA A 268 3.01 -4.56 -17.99
C ALA A 268 3.73 -5.58 -17.10
N GLN A 269 3.27 -6.84 -17.04
CA GLN A 269 3.98 -7.89 -16.31
C GLN A 269 5.39 -8.15 -16.87
N LYS A 270 5.54 -8.19 -18.20
CA LYS A 270 6.85 -8.33 -18.85
C LYS A 270 7.77 -7.19 -18.42
N TYR A 271 7.28 -5.97 -18.50
CA TYR A 271 8.02 -4.79 -18.10
C TYR A 271 8.43 -4.80 -16.62
N LEU A 272 7.52 -5.21 -15.72
CA LEU A 272 7.81 -5.35 -14.29
C LEU A 272 8.91 -6.39 -14.04
N ARG A 273 8.92 -7.50 -14.78
CA ARG A 273 10.01 -8.49 -14.76
C ARG A 273 11.34 -7.90 -15.23
N ASP A 274 11.33 -7.02 -16.23
CA ASP A 274 12.54 -6.32 -16.70
C ASP A 274 13.09 -5.34 -15.62
N LEU A 275 12.22 -4.78 -14.76
CA LEU A 275 12.60 -4.07 -13.53
C LEU A 275 12.99 -5.01 -12.37
N GLY A 276 12.84 -6.32 -12.58
CA GLY A 276 13.15 -7.39 -11.66
C GLY A 276 12.08 -7.67 -10.60
N PHE A 277 10.85 -7.21 -10.80
CA PHE A 277 9.70 -7.54 -9.95
C PHE A 277 9.07 -8.87 -10.37
N GLN A 278 8.66 -9.65 -9.37
CA GLN A 278 7.81 -10.82 -9.54
C GLN A 278 6.36 -10.41 -9.31
N VAL A 279 5.47 -10.63 -10.28
CA VAL A 279 4.04 -10.36 -10.14
C VAL A 279 3.38 -11.57 -9.49
N ILE A 280 2.71 -11.36 -8.35
CA ILE A 280 2.08 -12.42 -7.56
C ILE A 280 0.56 -12.21 -7.59
N GLU A 281 -0.19 -13.20 -8.06
CA GLU A 281 -1.65 -13.08 -8.23
C GLU A 281 -2.46 -13.84 -7.16
N ASP A 282 -1.91 -14.93 -6.61
CA ASP A 282 -2.59 -15.81 -5.65
C ASP A 282 -2.32 -15.42 -4.18
N ASN A 283 -1.56 -14.34 -3.95
CA ASN A 283 -1.12 -13.87 -2.64
C ASN A 283 -0.29 -14.90 -1.85
N ILE A 284 0.32 -15.88 -2.51
CA ILE A 284 1.15 -16.91 -1.87
C ILE A 284 2.57 -16.81 -2.44
N PHE A 285 3.50 -16.33 -1.62
CA PHE A 285 4.91 -16.23 -2.01
C PHE A 285 5.82 -16.28 -0.79
N THR A 286 7.09 -16.61 -1.01
CA THR A 286 8.10 -16.60 0.05
C THR A 286 8.97 -15.36 -0.10
N VAL A 287 9.21 -14.64 0.99
CA VAL A 287 10.14 -13.51 1.04
C VAL A 287 11.09 -13.66 2.22
N GLY A 288 12.40 -13.68 1.95
CA GLY A 288 13.41 -13.88 3.01
C GLY A 288 13.22 -15.18 3.82
N GLY A 289 12.65 -16.23 3.20
CA GLY A 289 12.31 -17.49 3.85
C GLY A 289 10.98 -17.50 4.62
N VAL A 290 10.22 -16.40 4.63
CA VAL A 290 8.90 -16.31 5.26
C VAL A 290 7.82 -16.55 4.21
N LEU A 291 7.02 -17.61 4.39
CA LEU A 291 5.87 -17.90 3.55
C LEU A 291 4.72 -16.93 3.87
N THR A 292 4.31 -16.15 2.89
CA THR A 292 3.11 -15.34 2.94
C THR A 292 1.91 -16.15 2.43
N LYS A 293 0.74 -15.90 3.00
CA LYS A 293 -0.53 -16.49 2.58
C LYS A 293 -1.61 -15.43 2.62
N PRO A 294 -2.63 -15.50 1.76
CA PRO A 294 -3.82 -14.67 1.92
C PRO A 294 -4.41 -14.92 3.31
N GLY A 295 -4.79 -13.84 3.99
CA GLY A 295 -5.46 -13.93 5.28
C GLY A 295 -6.75 -14.71 5.11
N GLY A 296 -6.77 -15.96 5.58
CA GLY A 296 -8.02 -16.66 5.80
C GLY A 296 -8.83 -15.87 6.82
N VAL A 297 -10.14 -15.77 6.62
CA VAL A 297 -11.03 -15.31 7.68
C VAL A 297 -10.77 -16.23 8.87
N PHE A 298 -10.12 -15.73 9.92
CA PHE A 298 -10.09 -16.41 11.20
C PHE A 298 -11.54 -16.48 11.65
N GLY A 299 -12.20 -17.60 11.37
CA GLY A 299 -13.52 -17.88 11.91
C GLY A 299 -13.41 -17.73 13.41
N SER A 300 -14.17 -16.81 13.98
CA SER A 300 -14.38 -16.77 15.41
C SER A 300 -15.10 -18.06 15.78
N SER A 301 -14.32 -19.05 16.22
CA SER A 301 -14.82 -20.24 16.92
C SER A 301 -15.26 -19.86 18.33
#